data_AF-A0A4U8TDK9-F1
#
_entry.id   AF-A0A4U8TDK9-F1
#
_cell.length_a   1.000
_cell.length_b   1.000
_cell.length_c   1.000
_cell.angle_alpha   90.00
_cell.angle_beta   90.00
_cell.angle_gamma   90.00
#
_symmetry.space_group_name_H-M   'P 1'
#
loop_
_entity.id
_entity.type
_entity.pdbx_description
1 polymer ?
#
loop_
_entity_poly.entity_id
_entity_poly.type
_entity_poly.pdbx_seq_one_letter_code
_entity_poly.pdbx_strand_id
1 'polypeptide(L)'
;MKDITLIIMAAGDSVRFCNSMIKDTPHINSMDSHNTLHHNETRIMESTNKPSTKKQWLRLGTTPLWYFVTQNLASQIIEICNTLQQTSNIAYYKDYHDTKCNNKQSETNLDTPTNIQHSSDTQNLTRFSYNQTPLKKIIITASPKDISYMQKLISNTLYFTIENKAYAIPLQIVCGGNTRFQSLKNAVQHVESTHIIVNDCARFNTKRHALHNLLSSFMNDDFDCIVPYLQVSDTTLHYDSYTNTHSAIPRENLKLIQTPQITKTKKILESFTKEVDFSDESSAICALKSPKIGFVVGSKDMAKLTYYDDLHLLKKLYHANAHTRHDTLIGHGSDIHGFIDSKDMYLCGVKIESHFGFKAHSDGDVAIHAIIDSILGAMNYGDIGELFPDNKEEFKDIDSKILLKEVYEYCLSVGLEITNLDVTIIAQTPRISPYKAQMQETLAHILYLPKMCINIKASTAESLGFIGRKEGVLANSIVQLRARKFH
;
A
#
# COMPACT_ATOMS: atom_id res chain seq x y z
N MET A 1 26.64 -10.68 -14.33
CA MET A 1 25.29 -10.20 -14.70
C MET A 1 25.23 -8.70 -14.47
N LYS A 2 24.47 -7.96 -15.29
CA LYS A 2 24.37 -6.50 -15.15
C LYS A 2 23.52 -6.12 -13.94
N ASP A 3 23.84 -4.98 -13.33
CA ASP A 3 23.14 -4.50 -12.14
C ASP A 3 21.78 -3.90 -12.49
N ILE A 4 20.80 -4.18 -11.64
CA ILE A 4 19.39 -3.80 -11.79
C ILE A 4 18.91 -3.04 -10.55
N THR A 5 18.16 -1.95 -10.76
CA THR A 5 17.30 -1.34 -9.74
C THR A 5 15.84 -1.57 -10.08
N LEU A 6 15.06 -2.07 -9.12
CA LEU A 6 13.61 -2.18 -9.25
C LEU A 6 12.95 -0.87 -8.81
N ILE A 7 12.09 -0.30 -9.64
CA ILE A 7 11.29 0.89 -9.36
C ILE A 7 9.80 0.51 -9.34
N ILE A 8 9.14 0.75 -8.22
CA ILE A 8 7.69 0.58 -8.06
C ILE A 8 7.00 1.94 -8.14
N MET A 9 6.10 2.09 -9.10
CA MET A 9 5.32 3.30 -9.33
C MET A 9 4.06 3.27 -8.45
N ALA A 10 4.08 3.96 -7.30
CA ALA A 10 2.98 3.98 -6.32
C ALA A 10 2.53 5.40 -5.89
N ALA A 11 3.06 6.46 -6.52
CA ALA A 11 2.74 7.84 -6.15
C ALA A 11 1.39 8.38 -6.66
N GLY A 12 0.74 7.69 -7.60
CA GLY A 12 -0.44 8.23 -8.30
C GLY A 12 -1.75 8.09 -7.53
N ASP A 13 -2.42 9.21 -7.28
CA ASP A 13 -3.80 9.25 -6.80
C ASP A 13 -4.76 9.09 -7.98
N SER A 14 -5.22 7.85 -8.18
CA SER A 14 -6.07 7.49 -9.33
C SER A 14 -7.50 7.97 -9.14
N VAL A 15 -7.78 9.21 -9.54
CA VAL A 15 -9.15 9.78 -9.58
C VAL A 15 -10.12 8.84 -10.30
N ARG A 16 -9.67 8.11 -11.34
CA ARG A 16 -10.49 7.12 -12.07
C ARG A 16 -11.01 5.99 -11.18
N PHE A 17 -10.18 5.46 -10.29
CA PHE A 17 -10.55 4.36 -9.40
C PHE A 17 -11.52 4.84 -8.32
N CYS A 18 -11.18 5.97 -7.68
CA CYS A 18 -12.01 6.59 -6.66
C CYS A 18 -13.37 7.02 -7.22
N ASN A 19 -13.41 7.61 -8.43
CA ASN A 19 -14.65 8.05 -9.05
C ASN A 19 -15.52 6.88 -9.53
N SER A 20 -14.93 5.78 -10.02
CA SER A 20 -15.73 4.59 -10.34
C SER A 20 -16.39 3.99 -9.09
N MET A 21 -15.70 4.03 -7.94
CA MET A 21 -16.25 3.53 -6.68
C MET A 21 -17.51 4.29 -6.25
N ILE A 22 -17.61 5.60 -6.54
CA ILE A 22 -18.78 6.43 -6.21
C ILE A 22 -19.95 6.16 -7.17
N LYS A 23 -19.68 5.76 -8.42
CA LYS A 23 -20.73 5.48 -9.42
C LYS A 23 -21.45 4.15 -9.21
N ASP A 24 -20.78 3.17 -8.58
CA ASP A 24 -21.36 1.85 -8.27
C ASP A 24 -22.20 1.83 -6.98
N THR A 25 -22.28 2.95 -6.25
CA THR A 25 -23.27 3.13 -5.18
C THR A 25 -24.66 3.28 -5.81
N PRO A 26 -25.64 2.41 -5.49
CA PRO A 26 -26.91 2.36 -6.22
C PRO A 26 -27.67 3.68 -6.10
N HIS A 27 -27.77 4.42 -7.20
CA HIS A 27 -28.81 5.43 -7.39
C HIS A 27 -30.14 4.71 -7.63
N ILE A 28 -30.93 4.52 -6.59
CA ILE A 28 -32.35 4.17 -6.76
C ILE A 28 -33.03 5.45 -7.27
N ASN A 29 -33.31 5.51 -8.58
CA ASN A 29 -34.23 6.49 -9.14
C ASN A 29 -35.60 6.28 -8.48
N SER A 30 -36.09 7.30 -7.78
CA SER A 30 -37.39 7.31 -7.13
C SER A 30 -38.51 7.36 -8.17
N MET A 31 -39.03 6.20 -8.54
CA MET A 31 -40.41 6.01 -8.97
C MET A 31 -40.94 4.75 -8.30
N ASP A 32 -41.50 4.89 -7.11
CA ASP A 32 -42.84 4.38 -6.78
C ASP A 32 -43.19 4.68 -5.31
N SER A 33 -44.37 5.26 -5.15
CA SER A 33 -45.01 5.63 -3.90
C SER A 33 -45.56 4.40 -3.18
N HIS A 34 -45.04 4.11 -1.98
CA HIS A 34 -45.79 3.91 -0.73
C HIS A 34 -44.97 3.10 0.30
N ASN A 35 -44.82 3.68 1.50
CA ASN A 35 -44.43 3.06 2.77
C ASN A 35 -43.15 2.20 2.81
N THR A 36 -41.99 2.85 2.95
CA THR A 36 -40.82 2.37 3.73
C THR A 36 -39.76 3.48 3.83
N LEU A 37 -40.13 4.65 4.36
CA LEU A 37 -39.26 5.83 4.50
C LEU A 37 -38.88 6.00 5.98
N HIS A 38 -37.77 5.38 6.40
CA HIS A 38 -36.95 5.85 7.53
C HIS A 38 -35.66 5.04 7.73
N HIS A 39 -35.49 3.87 7.10
CA HIS A 39 -34.23 3.09 7.18
C HIS A 39 -33.35 3.11 5.93
N ASN A 40 -33.89 3.44 4.75
CA ASN A 40 -33.11 3.42 3.51
C ASN A 40 -32.44 4.76 3.17
N GLU A 41 -33.00 5.90 3.57
CA GLU A 41 -32.39 7.23 3.29
C GLU A 41 -31.09 7.47 4.07
N THR A 42 -31.01 7.00 5.31
CA THR A 42 -29.78 7.10 6.14
C THR A 42 -28.63 6.30 5.53
N ARG A 43 -28.92 5.11 4.99
CA ARG A 43 -27.93 4.22 4.38
C ARG A 43 -27.37 4.75 3.05
N ILE A 44 -28.18 5.52 2.32
CA ILE A 44 -27.78 6.12 1.03
C ILE A 44 -26.92 7.36 1.26
N MET A 45 -27.26 8.22 2.23
CA MET A 45 -26.44 9.40 2.56
C MET A 45 -25.10 9.05 3.23
N GLU A 46 -25.02 7.96 4.00
CA GLU A 46 -23.76 7.49 4.60
C GLU A 46 -22.72 6.99 3.57
N SER A 47 -23.18 6.56 2.38
CA SER A 47 -22.32 5.93 1.36
C SER A 47 -21.57 6.94 0.48
N THR A 48 -22.10 8.16 0.31
CA THR A 48 -21.56 9.17 -0.62
C THR A 48 -20.46 10.06 -0.02
N ASN A 49 -20.29 10.06 1.31
CA ASN A 49 -19.31 10.89 2.02
C ASN A 49 -18.08 10.13 2.56
N LYS A 50 -18.05 8.79 2.49
CA LYS A 50 -16.93 8.01 3.02
C LYS A 50 -15.72 8.11 2.08
N PRO A 51 -14.50 8.42 2.56
CA PRO A 51 -13.33 8.51 1.70
C PRO A 51 -13.06 7.22 0.93
N SER A 52 -12.69 7.35 -0.35
CA SER A 52 -12.22 6.23 -1.16
C SER A 52 -10.81 5.81 -0.73
N THR A 53 -10.59 4.50 -0.61
CA THR A 53 -9.24 3.96 -0.43
C THR A 53 -8.45 4.10 -1.72
N LYS A 54 -7.19 4.56 -1.61
CA LYS A 54 -6.32 4.63 -2.79
C LYS A 54 -5.87 3.22 -3.17
N LYS A 55 -5.78 2.94 -4.47
CA LYS A 55 -5.46 1.59 -4.98
C LYS A 55 -4.17 0.98 -4.42
N GLN A 56 -3.13 1.79 -4.23
CA GLN A 56 -1.85 1.35 -3.65
C GLN A 56 -1.98 0.89 -2.19
N TRP A 57 -3.02 1.37 -1.49
CA TRP A 57 -3.31 1.06 -0.10
C TRP A 57 -4.37 -0.03 0.09
N LEU A 58 -4.90 -0.62 -0.98
CA LEU A 58 -5.63 -1.88 -0.87
C LEU A 58 -4.75 -2.91 -0.16
N ARG A 59 -5.32 -3.81 0.64
CA ARG A 59 -4.52 -4.68 1.51
C ARG A 59 -4.80 -6.15 1.28
N LEU A 60 -3.75 -6.97 1.31
CA LEU A 60 -3.81 -8.43 1.37
C LEU A 60 -3.47 -8.84 2.80
N GLY A 61 -4.49 -9.20 3.59
CA GLY A 61 -4.35 -9.19 5.05
C GLY A 61 -3.99 -7.79 5.53
N THR A 62 -3.04 -7.64 6.43
CA THR A 62 -2.54 -6.33 6.88
C THR A 62 -1.51 -5.69 5.94
N THR A 63 -1.04 -6.38 4.90
CA THR A 63 -0.01 -5.88 3.99
C THR A 63 -0.60 -4.98 2.89
N PRO A 64 -0.15 -3.72 2.73
CA PRO A 64 -0.62 -2.87 1.65
C PRO A 64 -0.09 -3.33 0.27
N LEU A 65 -0.87 -3.10 -0.78
CA LEU A 65 -0.63 -3.61 -2.14
C LEU A 65 0.73 -3.17 -2.67
N TRP A 66 1.13 -1.92 -2.44
CA TRP A 66 2.44 -1.43 -2.86
C TRP A 66 3.59 -2.26 -2.28
N TYR A 67 3.48 -2.71 -1.04
CA TYR A 67 4.53 -3.49 -0.38
C TYR A 67 4.49 -4.94 -0.83
N PHE A 68 3.30 -5.53 -0.95
CA PHE A 68 3.11 -6.86 -1.51
C PHE A 68 3.73 -6.98 -2.91
N VAL A 69 3.43 -6.02 -3.80
CA VAL A 69 3.97 -6.02 -5.17
C VAL A 69 5.49 -5.89 -5.16
N THR A 70 6.03 -5.07 -4.26
CA THR A 70 7.47 -4.93 -4.07
C THR A 70 8.12 -6.26 -3.68
N GLN A 71 7.58 -6.94 -2.65
CA GLN A 71 8.07 -8.23 -2.16
C GLN A 71 7.97 -9.33 -3.23
N ASN A 72 6.81 -9.44 -3.86
CA ASN A 72 6.53 -10.46 -4.88
C ASN A 72 7.43 -10.29 -6.11
N LEU A 73 7.62 -9.06 -6.60
CA LEU A 73 8.44 -8.84 -7.78
C LEU A 73 9.93 -8.98 -7.49
N ALA A 74 10.41 -8.47 -6.34
CA ALA A 74 11.81 -8.60 -5.94
C ALA A 74 12.22 -10.08 -5.79
N SER A 75 11.39 -10.90 -5.15
CA SER A 75 11.66 -12.33 -4.99
C SER A 75 11.70 -13.07 -6.34
N GLN A 76 10.69 -12.86 -7.19
CA GLN A 76 10.66 -13.48 -8.53
C GLN A 76 11.85 -13.06 -9.42
N ILE A 77 12.27 -11.79 -9.37
CA ILE A 77 13.45 -11.33 -10.12
C ILE A 77 14.68 -12.13 -9.68
N ILE A 78 14.90 -12.29 -8.38
CA ILE A 78 16.07 -13.00 -7.85
C ILE A 78 16.04 -14.47 -8.19
N GLU A 79 14.90 -15.15 -8.01
CA GLU A 79 14.73 -16.56 -8.37
C GLU A 79 15.04 -16.81 -9.85
N ILE A 80 14.50 -15.98 -10.73
CA ILE A 80 14.72 -16.12 -12.17
C ILE A 80 16.19 -15.84 -12.51
N CYS A 81 16.78 -14.79 -11.93
CA CYS A 81 18.19 -14.48 -12.15
C CYS A 81 19.10 -15.63 -11.69
N ASN A 82 18.85 -16.22 -10.52
CA ASN A 82 19.59 -17.37 -10.02
C ASN A 82 19.49 -18.56 -11.00
N THR A 83 18.29 -18.81 -11.53
CA THR A 83 18.04 -19.89 -12.51
C THR A 83 18.83 -19.63 -13.79
N LEU A 84 18.77 -18.40 -14.32
CA LEU A 84 19.47 -18.01 -15.54
C LEU A 84 21.00 -18.13 -15.41
N GLN A 85 21.58 -17.81 -14.24
CA GLN A 85 23.02 -17.99 -13.97
C GLN A 85 23.43 -19.47 -14.01
N GLN A 86 22.62 -20.34 -13.41
CA GLN A 86 22.90 -21.77 -13.42
C GLN A 86 22.87 -22.31 -14.85
N THR A 87 21.88 -21.91 -15.66
CA THR A 87 21.81 -22.33 -17.06
C THR A 87 22.94 -21.78 -17.92
N SER A 88 23.38 -20.54 -17.73
CA SER A 88 24.54 -19.99 -18.45
C SER A 88 25.84 -20.69 -18.06
N ASN A 89 26.00 -21.03 -16.78
CA ASN A 89 27.15 -21.79 -16.32
C ASN A 89 27.14 -23.21 -16.89
N ILE A 90 25.98 -23.89 -16.93
CA ILE A 90 25.85 -25.21 -17.55
C ILE A 90 26.12 -25.16 -19.06
N ALA A 91 25.63 -24.14 -19.77
CA ALA A 91 25.93 -23.93 -21.18
C ALA A 91 27.43 -23.68 -21.41
N TYR A 92 28.06 -22.85 -20.59
CA TYR A 92 29.51 -22.65 -20.60
C TYR A 92 30.28 -23.95 -20.32
N TYR A 93 29.84 -24.77 -19.36
CA TYR A 93 30.46 -26.07 -19.09
C TYR A 93 30.25 -27.06 -20.24
N LYS A 94 29.09 -27.05 -20.92
CA LYS A 94 28.87 -27.84 -22.13
C LYS A 94 29.77 -27.38 -23.26
N ASP A 95 29.84 -26.08 -23.55
CA ASP A 95 30.73 -25.54 -24.59
C ASP A 95 32.22 -25.76 -24.25
N TYR A 96 32.59 -25.67 -22.97
CA TYR A 96 33.94 -25.99 -22.46
C TYR A 96 34.26 -27.48 -22.58
N HIS A 97 33.29 -28.35 -22.27
CA HIS A 97 33.43 -29.79 -22.46
C HIS A 97 33.41 -30.18 -23.94
N ASP A 98 32.68 -29.51 -24.82
CA ASP A 98 32.67 -29.79 -26.26
C ASP A 98 33.95 -29.27 -26.93
N THR A 99 34.50 -28.13 -26.48
CA THR A 99 35.83 -27.66 -26.92
C THR A 99 36.98 -28.48 -26.36
N LYS A 100 36.84 -29.11 -25.18
CA LYS A 100 37.83 -30.06 -24.63
C LYS A 100 37.62 -31.51 -25.04
N CYS A 101 36.42 -31.94 -25.42
CA CYS A 101 36.16 -33.32 -25.89
C CYS A 101 36.67 -33.56 -27.32
N ASN A 102 37.10 -32.51 -28.02
CA ASN A 102 37.98 -32.64 -29.19
C ASN A 102 39.46 -32.83 -28.83
N ASN A 103 39.82 -32.90 -27.54
CA ASN A 103 41.16 -33.22 -27.08
C ASN A 103 41.14 -34.06 -25.79
N LYS A 104 41.27 -35.39 -26.01
CA LYS A 104 41.59 -36.49 -25.07
C LYS A 104 40.42 -37.37 -24.65
N GLN A 105 40.38 -38.54 -25.29
CA GLN A 105 39.94 -39.80 -24.70
C GLN A 105 40.84 -40.16 -23.50
N SER A 106 40.25 -40.46 -22.35
CA SER A 106 40.64 -41.58 -21.49
C SER A 106 39.67 -41.71 -20.31
N GLU A 107 39.24 -42.93 -20.08
CA GLU A 107 38.30 -43.44 -19.06
C GLU A 107 38.74 -43.17 -17.61
N THR A 108 37.78 -43.08 -16.68
CA THR A 108 37.62 -44.02 -15.54
C THR A 108 36.49 -43.61 -14.57
N ASN A 109 35.58 -44.58 -14.38
CA ASN A 109 34.83 -45.04 -13.21
C ASN A 109 34.06 -44.12 -12.24
N LEU A 110 32.82 -44.59 -12.01
CA LEU A 110 31.83 -44.22 -11.00
C LEU A 110 32.34 -44.43 -9.57
N ASP A 111 31.81 -43.62 -8.63
CA ASP A 111 31.21 -44.12 -7.39
C ASP A 111 30.24 -43.08 -6.79
N THR A 112 29.15 -43.56 -6.19
CA THR A 112 28.12 -42.82 -5.42
C THR A 112 27.97 -43.49 -4.03
N PRO A 113 27.07 -43.06 -3.14
CA PRO A 113 27.25 -42.00 -2.14
C PRO A 113 27.11 -42.53 -0.68
N THR A 114 27.59 -41.80 0.34
CA THR A 114 27.28 -42.14 1.74
C THR A 114 27.08 -40.94 2.68
N ASN A 115 25.83 -40.84 3.15
CA ASN A 115 25.30 -40.59 4.50
C ASN A 115 25.80 -39.43 5.40
N ILE A 116 24.84 -38.52 5.65
CA ILE A 116 24.22 -38.10 6.93
C ILE A 116 25.15 -37.99 8.16
N GLN A 117 25.23 -36.78 8.72
CA GLN A 117 25.22 -36.58 10.17
C GLN A 117 24.46 -35.31 10.55
N HIS A 118 23.45 -35.50 11.42
CA HIS A 118 22.74 -34.46 12.15
C HIS A 118 23.69 -33.77 13.15
N SER A 119 23.77 -32.45 13.12
CA SER A 119 24.14 -31.67 14.30
C SER A 119 23.20 -30.49 14.47
N SER A 120 22.64 -30.43 15.68
CA SER A 120 21.76 -29.41 16.22
C SER A 120 22.58 -28.18 16.62
N ASP A 121 22.56 -27.12 15.81
CA ASP A 121 23.16 -25.83 16.19
C ASP A 121 22.21 -24.66 15.88
N THR A 122 21.36 -24.36 16.86
CA THR A 122 20.48 -23.18 16.93
C THR A 122 21.25 -21.90 17.32
N GLN A 123 22.43 -21.64 16.73
CA GLN A 123 23.27 -20.47 17.05
C GLN A 123 23.93 -19.75 15.85
N ASN A 124 23.37 -19.84 14.64
CA ASN A 124 23.91 -19.10 13.47
C ASN A 124 22.83 -18.31 12.68
N LEU A 125 22.12 -17.39 13.34
CA LEU A 125 21.21 -16.44 12.66
C LEU A 125 21.88 -15.09 12.28
N THR A 126 23.20 -14.96 12.39
CA THR A 126 23.94 -13.70 12.17
C THR A 126 25.02 -13.79 11.10
N ARG A 127 24.67 -14.33 9.92
CA ARG A 127 25.42 -14.09 8.67
C ARG A 127 24.46 -13.95 7.50
N PHE A 128 23.81 -12.79 7.38
CA PHE A 128 23.29 -12.34 6.09
C PHE A 128 24.50 -12.14 5.17
N SER A 129 24.84 -13.16 4.39
CA SER A 129 25.81 -13.04 3.32
C SER A 129 25.17 -12.18 2.23
N TYR A 130 25.79 -11.05 1.87
CA TYR A 130 25.43 -10.27 0.69
C TYR A 130 25.69 -11.12 -0.56
N ASN A 131 24.78 -12.05 -0.86
CA ASN A 131 24.90 -12.89 -2.04
C ASN A 131 24.76 -12.00 -3.27
N GLN A 132 25.64 -12.21 -4.26
CA GLN A 132 25.72 -11.41 -5.49
C GLN A 132 24.46 -11.60 -6.35
N THR A 133 23.39 -10.87 -6.02
CA THR A 133 22.19 -10.74 -6.86
C THR A 133 22.35 -9.60 -7.86
N PRO A 134 21.78 -9.68 -9.07
CA PRO A 134 21.66 -8.55 -9.99
C PRO A 134 20.80 -7.41 -9.45
N LEU A 135 19.81 -7.71 -8.59
CA LEU A 135 18.96 -6.69 -7.98
C LEU A 135 19.72 -5.97 -6.87
N LYS A 136 20.17 -4.75 -7.12
CA LYS A 136 21.01 -3.97 -6.19
C LYS A 136 20.22 -3.05 -5.27
N LYS A 137 19.08 -2.57 -5.73
CA LYS A 137 18.27 -1.57 -5.02
C LYS A 137 16.81 -1.66 -5.42
N ILE A 138 15.94 -1.28 -4.49
CA ILE A 138 14.51 -1.10 -4.71
C ILE A 138 14.18 0.36 -4.41
N ILE A 139 13.43 0.99 -5.31
CA ILE A 139 12.92 2.34 -5.16
C ILE A 139 11.39 2.29 -5.28
N ILE A 140 10.68 2.94 -4.37
CA ILE A 140 9.22 3.06 -4.42
C ILE A 140 8.88 4.54 -4.49
N THR A 141 8.10 4.94 -5.48
CA THR A 141 7.59 6.31 -5.56
C THR A 141 6.33 6.42 -4.70
N ALA A 142 6.23 7.47 -3.89
CA ALA A 142 5.07 7.75 -3.05
C ALA A 142 4.55 9.17 -3.31
N SER A 143 3.25 9.41 -3.10
CA SER A 143 2.71 10.77 -3.17
C SER A 143 3.28 11.59 -2.00
N PRO A 144 3.33 12.93 -2.10
CA PRO A 144 3.74 13.78 -0.98
C PRO A 144 2.94 13.53 0.31
N LYS A 145 1.68 13.10 0.18
CA LYS A 145 0.80 12.78 1.31
C LYS A 145 1.07 11.40 1.91
N ASP A 146 1.54 10.44 1.12
CA ASP A 146 1.72 9.05 1.55
C ASP A 146 3.16 8.75 2.02
N ILE A 147 4.15 9.52 1.55
CA ILE A 147 5.57 9.21 1.72
C ILE A 147 5.98 9.01 3.18
N SER A 148 5.56 9.90 4.07
CA SER A 148 5.91 9.83 5.50
C SER A 148 5.36 8.54 6.13
N TYR A 149 4.10 8.20 5.86
CA TYR A 149 3.51 6.99 6.40
C TYR A 149 4.11 5.72 5.81
N MET A 150 4.36 5.70 4.49
CA MET A 150 5.05 4.57 3.86
C MET A 150 6.44 4.34 4.48
N GLN A 151 7.19 5.40 4.79
CA GLN A 151 8.50 5.30 5.45
C GLN A 151 8.40 4.80 6.89
N LYS A 152 7.38 5.20 7.66
CA LYS A 152 7.14 4.67 9.02
C LYS A 152 6.82 3.17 9.03
N LEU A 153 6.17 2.67 7.97
CA LEU A 153 5.70 1.27 7.91
C LEU A 153 6.78 0.23 7.61
N ILE A 154 7.90 0.61 7.00
CA ILE A 154 8.91 -0.34 6.52
C ILE A 154 10.34 0.09 6.83
N SER A 155 11.24 -0.89 6.90
CA SER A 155 12.68 -0.64 6.97
C SER A 155 13.26 -0.19 5.62
N ASN A 156 14.39 0.52 5.66
CA ASN A 156 15.20 0.89 4.49
C ASN A 156 15.93 -0.31 3.84
N THR A 157 15.52 -1.53 4.15
CA THR A 157 16.07 -2.78 3.62
C THR A 157 14.96 -3.80 3.57
N LEU A 158 14.84 -4.49 2.43
CA LEU A 158 13.92 -5.59 2.25
C LEU A 158 14.66 -6.91 2.50
N TYR A 159 14.14 -7.70 3.44
CA TYR A 159 14.68 -9.01 3.81
C TYR A 159 13.74 -10.12 3.36
N PHE A 160 14.30 -11.17 2.76
CA PHE A 160 13.57 -12.40 2.45
C PHE A 160 14.54 -13.55 2.23
N THR A 161 14.00 -14.77 2.24
CA THR A 161 14.76 -16.01 2.02
C THR A 161 14.24 -16.72 0.78
N ILE A 162 15.14 -17.13 -0.11
CA ILE A 162 14.85 -17.94 -1.30
C ILE A 162 15.78 -19.14 -1.26
N GLU A 163 15.25 -20.37 -1.34
CA GLU A 163 16.04 -21.61 -1.34
C GLU A 163 17.08 -21.66 -0.20
N ASN A 164 16.67 -21.31 1.02
CA ASN A 164 17.53 -21.22 2.22
C ASN A 164 18.65 -20.17 2.17
N LYS A 165 18.66 -19.28 1.18
CA LYS A 165 19.57 -18.14 1.09
C LYS A 165 18.84 -16.87 1.49
N ALA A 166 19.41 -16.16 2.46
CA ALA A 166 18.89 -14.86 2.88
C ALA A 166 19.40 -13.75 1.95
N TYR A 167 18.52 -12.79 1.64
CA TYR A 167 18.80 -11.61 0.85
C TYR A 167 18.43 -10.36 1.65
N ALA A 168 19.27 -9.32 1.51
CA ALA A 168 19.04 -8.00 2.08
C ALA A 168 19.23 -6.98 0.97
N ILE A 169 18.12 -6.39 0.50
CA ILE A 169 18.14 -5.45 -0.63
C ILE A 169 17.84 -4.04 -0.11
N PRO A 170 18.73 -3.04 -0.32
CA PRO A 170 18.45 -1.65 0.01
C PRO A 170 17.13 -1.19 -0.61
N LEU A 171 16.27 -0.59 0.22
CA LEU A 171 14.96 -0.09 -0.18
C LEU A 171 14.87 1.38 0.17
N GLN A 172 14.45 2.20 -0.79
CA GLN A 172 14.25 3.62 -0.60
C GLN A 172 12.85 4.05 -1.09
N ILE A 173 12.13 4.83 -0.30
CA ILE A 173 10.91 5.51 -0.75
C ILE A 173 11.28 6.93 -1.16
N VAL A 174 10.83 7.36 -2.33
CA VAL A 174 11.12 8.68 -2.92
C VAL A 174 9.83 9.41 -3.26
N CYS A 175 9.86 10.74 -3.22
CA CYS A 175 8.70 11.55 -3.55
C CYS A 175 8.43 11.48 -5.06
N GLY A 176 7.20 11.12 -5.43
CA GLY A 176 6.72 11.16 -6.81
C GLY A 176 6.49 12.59 -7.30
N GLY A 177 6.01 12.70 -8.53
CA GLY A 177 5.60 13.96 -9.15
C GLY A 177 4.13 13.93 -9.57
N ASN A 178 3.69 15.01 -10.22
CA ASN A 178 2.30 15.16 -10.67
C ASN A 178 1.91 14.16 -11.76
N THR A 179 2.89 13.60 -12.47
CA THR A 179 2.67 12.59 -13.52
C THR A 179 3.49 11.33 -13.25
N ARG A 180 3.10 10.22 -13.93
CA ARG A 180 3.86 8.96 -13.87
C ARG A 180 5.31 9.19 -14.32
N PHE A 181 5.50 9.94 -15.40
CA PHE A 181 6.83 10.21 -15.94
C PHE A 181 7.66 11.08 -15.00
N GLN A 182 7.07 12.12 -14.39
CA GLN A 182 7.78 12.91 -13.38
C GLN A 182 8.15 12.07 -12.14
N SER A 183 7.27 11.17 -11.71
CA SER A 183 7.60 10.24 -10.63
C SER A 183 8.77 9.31 -10.98
N LEU A 184 8.85 8.88 -12.24
CA LEU A 184 9.97 8.08 -12.74
C LEU A 184 11.26 8.90 -12.78
N LYS A 185 11.21 10.16 -13.25
CA LYS A 185 12.35 11.10 -13.22
C LYS A 185 12.93 11.22 -11.81
N ASN A 186 12.09 11.47 -10.81
CA ASN A 186 12.51 11.58 -9.42
C ASN A 186 13.15 10.28 -8.92
N ALA A 187 12.58 9.11 -9.24
CA ALA A 187 13.14 7.83 -8.83
C ALA A 187 14.50 7.52 -9.48
N VAL A 188 14.65 7.81 -10.77
CA VAL A 188 15.88 7.51 -11.53
C VAL A 188 17.08 8.34 -11.05
N GLN A 189 16.87 9.50 -10.41
CA GLN A 189 17.95 10.26 -9.76
C GLN A 189 18.66 9.48 -8.64
N HIS A 190 18.04 8.43 -8.10
CA HIS A 190 18.60 7.59 -7.05
C HIS A 190 19.09 6.22 -7.57
N VAL A 191 19.24 6.06 -8.89
CA VAL A 191 19.66 4.81 -9.55
C VAL A 191 21.12 4.90 -9.96
N GLU A 192 21.91 3.92 -9.51
CA GLU A 192 23.33 3.75 -9.89
C GLU A 192 23.54 2.54 -10.83
N SER A 193 22.54 1.66 -10.89
CA SER A 193 22.60 0.43 -11.67
C SER A 193 22.48 0.70 -13.17
N THR A 194 23.05 -0.20 -13.96
CA THR A 194 23.06 -0.07 -15.43
C THR A 194 21.67 -0.19 -16.07
N HIS A 195 20.74 -0.87 -15.39
CA HIS A 195 19.39 -1.14 -15.86
C HIS A 195 18.37 -0.88 -14.76
N ILE A 196 17.17 -0.47 -15.16
CA ILE A 196 16.02 -0.38 -14.27
C ILE A 196 14.95 -1.36 -14.71
N ILE A 197 14.25 -1.93 -13.74
CA ILE A 197 12.95 -2.56 -13.95
C ILE A 197 11.91 -1.61 -13.37
N VAL A 198 10.95 -1.14 -14.19
CA VAL A 198 9.86 -0.28 -13.71
C VAL A 198 8.57 -1.07 -13.73
N ASN A 199 7.86 -1.08 -12.60
CA ASN A 199 6.54 -1.70 -12.49
C ASN A 199 5.50 -0.74 -11.91
N ASP A 200 4.29 -0.78 -12.45
CA ASP A 200 3.16 -0.09 -11.82
C ASP A 200 2.68 -0.89 -10.61
N CYS A 201 2.53 -0.27 -9.44
CA CYS A 201 1.95 -0.94 -8.26
C CYS A 201 0.58 -1.57 -8.56
N ALA A 202 -0.21 -0.93 -9.42
CA ALA A 202 -1.51 -1.42 -9.87
C ALA A 202 -1.43 -2.71 -10.74
N ARG A 203 -0.24 -3.15 -11.18
CA ARG A 203 -0.01 -4.45 -11.82
C ARG A 203 0.65 -5.39 -10.82
N PHE A 204 -0.20 -6.02 -10.01
CA PHE A 204 0.23 -6.81 -8.87
C PHE A 204 0.45 -8.30 -9.17
N ASN A 205 -0.05 -8.78 -10.31
CA ASN A 205 -0.05 -10.20 -10.70
C ASN A 205 0.91 -10.46 -11.86
N THR A 206 2.16 -10.03 -11.73
CA THR A 206 3.20 -10.29 -12.73
C THR A 206 3.37 -11.79 -12.92
N LYS A 207 3.25 -12.27 -14.16
CA LYS A 207 3.40 -13.69 -14.48
C LYS A 207 4.86 -14.07 -14.66
N ARG A 208 5.21 -15.21 -14.07
CA ARG A 208 6.58 -15.76 -14.11
C ARG A 208 7.12 -15.90 -15.54
N HIS A 209 6.32 -16.38 -16.50
CA HIS A 209 6.78 -16.54 -17.90
C HIS A 209 7.12 -15.19 -18.55
N ALA A 210 6.31 -14.16 -18.35
CA ALA A 210 6.54 -12.84 -18.93
C ALA A 210 7.79 -12.19 -18.33
N LEU A 211 7.95 -12.29 -17.00
CA LEU A 211 9.13 -11.80 -16.29
C LEU A 211 10.40 -12.58 -16.68
N HIS A 212 10.30 -13.91 -16.85
CA HIS A 212 11.39 -14.75 -17.32
C HIS A 212 11.84 -14.35 -18.72
N ASN A 213 10.92 -14.16 -19.66
CA ASN A 213 11.25 -13.76 -21.04
C ASN A 213 11.88 -12.36 -21.08
N LEU A 214 11.39 -11.45 -20.24
CA LEU A 214 11.95 -10.11 -20.08
C LEU A 214 13.39 -10.15 -19.53
N LEU A 215 13.65 -10.92 -18.47
CA LEU A 215 14.97 -11.09 -17.87
C LEU A 215 15.95 -11.89 -18.74
N SER A 216 15.44 -12.87 -19.51
CA SER A 216 16.26 -13.63 -20.46
C SER A 216 16.72 -12.75 -21.62
N SER A 217 15.82 -11.94 -22.17
CA SER A 217 16.15 -10.98 -23.24
C SER A 217 17.12 -9.89 -22.77
N PHE A 218 17.10 -9.57 -21.48
CA PHE A 218 18.04 -8.64 -20.83
C PHE A 218 19.50 -9.12 -20.87
N MET A 219 19.75 -10.43 -20.96
CA MET A 219 21.12 -10.98 -21.08
C MET A 219 21.79 -10.62 -22.41
N ASN A 220 21.02 -10.45 -23.48
CA ASN A 220 21.58 -10.28 -24.83
C ASN A 220 22.00 -8.85 -25.16
N ASP A 221 21.67 -7.85 -24.32
CA ASP A 221 21.99 -6.41 -24.48
C ASP A 221 21.54 -5.72 -25.78
N ASP A 222 20.78 -6.40 -26.62
CA ASP A 222 20.37 -5.93 -27.95
C ASP A 222 19.39 -4.76 -27.92
N PHE A 223 18.62 -4.63 -26.83
CA PHE A 223 17.51 -3.69 -26.71
C PHE A 223 17.79 -2.59 -25.68
N ASP A 224 17.28 -1.39 -25.95
CA ASP A 224 17.28 -0.28 -25.01
C ASP A 224 16.17 -0.41 -23.97
N CYS A 225 15.03 -0.99 -24.38
CA CYS A 225 13.89 -1.32 -23.53
C CYS A 225 13.23 -2.62 -23.98
N ILE A 226 12.88 -3.49 -23.04
CA ILE A 226 12.10 -4.71 -23.30
C ILE A 226 10.78 -4.61 -22.54
N VAL A 227 9.69 -4.83 -23.25
CA VAL A 227 8.33 -4.55 -22.79
C VAL A 227 7.37 -5.71 -23.08
N PRO A 228 6.57 -6.15 -22.09
CA PRO A 228 5.50 -7.10 -22.33
C PRO A 228 4.32 -6.45 -23.07
N TYR A 229 3.71 -7.17 -24.00
CA TYR A 229 2.55 -6.68 -24.75
C TYR A 229 1.46 -7.73 -24.93
N LEU A 230 0.24 -7.26 -25.18
CA LEU A 230 -0.87 -8.06 -25.71
C LEU A 230 -1.22 -7.62 -27.13
N GLN A 231 -1.58 -8.58 -27.96
CA GLN A 231 -2.20 -8.32 -29.27
C GLN A 231 -3.64 -7.86 -29.09
N VAL A 232 -4.11 -7.01 -30.00
CA VAL A 232 -5.50 -6.56 -30.05
C VAL A 232 -6.27 -7.48 -31.00
N SER A 233 -7.40 -8.01 -30.52
CA SER A 233 -8.29 -8.87 -31.32
C SER A 233 -9.58 -8.15 -31.71
N ASP A 234 -10.04 -7.25 -30.85
CA ASP A 234 -11.26 -6.47 -31.09
C ASP A 234 -11.04 -5.34 -32.10
N THR A 235 -12.09 -5.03 -32.86
CA THR A 235 -12.09 -3.87 -33.74
C THR A 235 -11.85 -2.60 -32.92
N THR A 236 -10.84 -1.82 -33.31
CA THR A 236 -10.46 -0.59 -32.60
C THR A 236 -10.69 0.62 -33.49
N LEU A 237 -11.40 1.61 -32.96
CA LEU A 237 -11.62 2.89 -33.61
C LEU A 237 -10.78 3.97 -32.90
N HIS A 238 -10.06 4.78 -33.66
CA HIS A 238 -9.52 6.05 -33.18
C HIS A 238 -10.59 7.12 -33.34
N TYR A 239 -10.84 7.89 -32.27
CA TYR A 239 -11.70 9.06 -32.31
C TYR A 239 -10.84 10.31 -32.19
N ASP A 240 -10.90 11.17 -33.19
CA ASP A 240 -10.28 12.49 -33.16
C ASP A 240 -11.34 13.53 -32.77
N SER A 241 -11.19 14.09 -31.57
CA SER A 241 -12.11 15.08 -31.02
C SER A 241 -12.07 16.42 -31.76
N TYR A 242 -10.98 16.75 -32.47
CA TYR A 242 -10.87 18.00 -33.20
C TYR A 242 -11.64 17.96 -34.51
N THR A 243 -11.60 16.81 -35.19
CA THR A 243 -12.29 16.61 -36.47
C THR A 243 -13.66 15.95 -36.29
N ASN A 244 -13.99 15.46 -35.09
CA ASN A 244 -15.16 14.66 -34.77
C ASN A 244 -15.31 13.44 -35.72
N THR A 245 -14.19 12.77 -36.00
CA THR A 245 -14.13 11.63 -36.93
C THR A 245 -13.71 10.35 -36.24
N HIS A 246 -14.20 9.22 -36.78
CA HIS A 246 -13.78 7.89 -36.39
C HIS A 246 -13.00 7.24 -37.54
N SER A 247 -11.86 6.63 -37.23
CA SER A 247 -11.11 5.81 -38.19
C SER A 247 -10.79 4.45 -37.59
N ALA A 248 -10.97 3.39 -38.39
CA ALA A 248 -10.59 2.05 -37.98
C ALA A 248 -9.07 1.90 -38.01
N ILE A 249 -8.50 1.38 -36.92
CA ILE A 249 -7.08 1.05 -36.85
C ILE A 249 -6.92 -0.45 -37.14
N PRO A 250 -6.04 -0.86 -38.07
CA PRO A 250 -5.67 -2.26 -38.25
C PRO A 250 -5.11 -2.84 -36.94
N ARG A 251 -5.84 -3.76 -36.32
CA ARG A 251 -5.57 -4.30 -34.97
C ARG A 251 -4.22 -5.05 -34.88
N GLU A 252 -3.75 -5.61 -35.99
CA GLU A 252 -2.45 -6.25 -36.13
C GLU A 252 -1.27 -5.30 -35.89
N ASN A 253 -1.49 -3.99 -36.07
CA ASN A 253 -0.48 -2.95 -35.84
C ASN A 253 -0.51 -2.42 -34.40
N LEU A 254 -1.45 -2.88 -33.57
CA LEU A 254 -1.61 -2.44 -32.19
C LEU A 254 -0.95 -3.39 -31.20
N LYS A 255 -0.35 -2.80 -30.16
CA LYS A 255 0.20 -3.50 -29.01
C LYS A 255 -0.31 -2.83 -27.74
N LEU A 256 -0.96 -3.60 -26.87
CA LEU A 256 -1.33 -3.12 -25.53
C LEU A 256 -0.17 -3.37 -24.60
N ILE A 257 0.48 -2.28 -24.18
CA ILE A 257 1.72 -2.33 -23.40
C ILE A 257 1.43 -2.61 -21.91
N GLN A 258 2.29 -3.44 -21.30
CA GLN A 258 2.22 -3.79 -19.88
C GLN A 258 3.52 -3.45 -19.14
N THR A 259 3.47 -3.53 -17.82
CA THR A 259 4.62 -3.51 -16.91
C THR A 259 4.70 -4.85 -16.16
N PRO A 260 5.89 -5.31 -15.70
CA PRO A 260 7.17 -4.60 -15.63
C PRO A 260 7.85 -4.37 -17.00
N GLN A 261 8.66 -3.31 -17.11
CA GLN A 261 9.54 -3.04 -18.26
C GLN A 261 10.98 -2.96 -17.80
N ILE A 262 11.93 -3.50 -18.57
CA ILE A 262 13.36 -3.37 -18.30
C ILE A 262 14.01 -2.44 -19.31
N THR A 263 14.74 -1.45 -18.81
CA THR A 263 15.29 -0.36 -19.63
C THR A 263 16.71 -0.04 -19.21
N LYS A 264 17.57 0.26 -20.18
CA LYS A 264 18.92 0.78 -19.91
C LYS A 264 18.81 2.13 -19.20
N THR A 265 19.46 2.26 -18.04
CA THR A 265 19.39 3.49 -17.23
C THR A 265 19.86 4.72 -18.01
N LYS A 266 20.93 4.58 -18.81
CA LYS A 266 21.42 5.67 -19.68
C LYS A 266 20.36 6.13 -20.69
N LYS A 267 19.62 5.20 -21.28
CA LYS A 267 18.63 5.50 -22.32
C LYS A 267 17.39 6.17 -21.74
N ILE A 268 16.91 5.74 -20.58
CA ILE A 268 15.79 6.45 -19.95
C ILE A 268 16.19 7.87 -19.51
N LEU A 269 17.43 8.08 -19.03
CA LEU A 269 17.96 9.41 -18.72
C LEU A 269 18.00 10.31 -19.96
N GLU A 270 18.42 9.79 -21.13
CA GLU A 270 18.36 10.53 -22.40
C GLU A 270 16.94 11.02 -22.71
N SER A 271 15.91 10.21 -22.42
CA SER A 271 14.50 10.58 -22.66
C SER A 271 14.00 11.76 -21.81
N PHE A 272 14.64 12.05 -20.68
CA PHE A 272 14.22 13.13 -19.79
C PHE A 272 14.49 14.53 -20.36
N THR A 273 15.31 14.62 -21.41
CA THR A 273 15.53 15.86 -22.18
C THR A 273 14.32 16.28 -23.02
N LYS A 274 13.32 15.40 -23.17
CA LYS A 274 12.09 15.69 -23.89
C LYS A 274 11.10 16.41 -22.98
N GLU A 275 10.50 17.47 -23.48
CA GLU A 275 9.40 18.21 -22.82
C GLU A 275 8.03 17.54 -23.06
N VAL A 276 7.99 16.21 -22.93
CA VAL A 276 6.80 15.39 -23.13
C VAL A 276 6.69 14.40 -21.98
N ASP A 277 5.46 14.24 -21.46
CA ASP A 277 5.16 13.22 -20.46
C ASP A 277 4.75 11.92 -21.13
N PHE A 278 5.59 10.90 -20.97
CA PHE A 278 5.35 9.57 -21.51
C PHE A 278 4.53 8.70 -20.56
N SER A 279 3.66 7.86 -21.12
CA SER A 279 2.81 6.96 -20.35
C SER A 279 3.55 5.73 -19.80
N ASP A 280 4.67 5.36 -20.42
CA ASP A 280 5.47 4.18 -20.08
C ASP A 280 6.93 4.34 -20.56
N GLU A 281 7.81 3.41 -20.20
CA GLU A 281 9.23 3.50 -20.55
C GLU A 281 9.44 3.28 -22.06
N SER A 282 8.72 2.35 -22.68
CA SER A 282 8.89 2.04 -24.11
C SER A 282 8.53 3.24 -25.00
N SER A 283 7.46 3.99 -24.70
CA SER A 283 7.13 5.22 -25.44
C SER A 283 8.18 6.32 -25.26
N ALA A 284 8.76 6.46 -24.07
CA ALA A 284 9.86 7.40 -23.82
C ALA A 284 11.09 7.05 -24.65
N ILE A 285 11.41 5.76 -24.78
CA ILE A 285 12.54 5.29 -25.59
C ILE A 285 12.25 5.44 -27.08
N CYS A 286 11.04 5.15 -27.54
CA CYS A 286 10.63 5.36 -28.94
C CYS A 286 10.83 6.81 -29.42
N ALA A 287 10.79 7.80 -28.51
CA ALA A 287 11.02 9.20 -28.84
C ALA A 287 12.52 9.58 -29.00
N LEU A 288 13.43 8.64 -28.78
CA LEU A 288 14.87 8.81 -28.98
C LEU A 288 15.29 8.50 -30.42
N LYS A 289 16.55 8.83 -30.76
CA LYS A 289 17.13 8.47 -32.05
C LYS A 289 17.48 6.97 -32.06
N SER A 290 17.06 6.27 -33.10
CA SER A 290 17.35 4.84 -33.34
C SER A 290 16.99 3.92 -32.16
N PRO A 291 15.73 3.94 -31.68
CA PRO A 291 15.33 3.18 -30.51
C PRO A 291 15.32 1.68 -30.78
N LYS A 292 15.83 0.88 -29.84
CA LYS A 292 15.73 -0.58 -29.91
C LYS A 292 14.75 -1.11 -28.85
N ILE A 293 13.52 -1.40 -29.27
CA ILE A 293 12.49 -1.96 -28.39
C ILE A 293 12.33 -3.45 -28.63
N GLY A 294 12.49 -4.24 -27.57
CA GLY A 294 12.19 -5.67 -27.55
C GLY A 294 10.77 -5.91 -27.02
N PHE A 295 10.04 -6.83 -27.64
CA PHE A 295 8.68 -7.17 -27.22
C PHE A 295 8.62 -8.61 -26.74
N VAL A 296 8.05 -8.83 -25.56
CA VAL A 296 7.77 -10.18 -25.04
C VAL A 296 6.27 -10.38 -24.86
N VAL A 297 5.79 -11.62 -25.00
CA VAL A 297 4.38 -11.92 -24.82
C VAL A 297 3.99 -11.67 -23.36
N GLY A 298 3.01 -10.79 -23.15
CA GLY A 298 2.42 -10.48 -21.86
C GLY A 298 1.27 -11.42 -21.50
N SER A 299 0.44 -11.03 -20.52
CA SER A 299 -0.71 -11.81 -20.08
C SER A 299 -1.90 -10.93 -19.71
N LYS A 300 -3.12 -11.35 -20.08
CA LYS A 300 -4.36 -10.68 -19.63
C LYS A 300 -4.47 -10.63 -18.11
N ASP A 301 -3.93 -11.63 -17.42
CA ASP A 301 -3.86 -11.68 -15.95
C ASP A 301 -2.95 -10.60 -15.33
N MET A 302 -2.11 -9.94 -16.14
CA MET A 302 -1.28 -8.79 -15.74
C MET A 302 -1.99 -7.44 -15.97
N ALA A 303 -3.33 -7.47 -16.07
CA ALA A 303 -4.14 -6.27 -16.16
C ALA A 303 -3.83 -5.28 -15.02
N LYS A 304 -3.92 -3.99 -15.35
CA LYS A 304 -3.66 -2.91 -14.40
C LYS A 304 -4.95 -2.58 -13.69
N LEU A 305 -4.95 -2.66 -12.35
CA LEU A 305 -6.04 -2.18 -11.51
C LEU A 305 -6.27 -0.67 -11.75
N THR A 306 -7.36 -0.35 -12.43
CA THR A 306 -7.65 1.00 -12.93
C THR A 306 -9.00 1.49 -12.45
N TYR A 307 -10.01 0.63 -12.48
CA TYR A 307 -11.39 0.89 -12.10
C TYR A 307 -11.80 0.05 -10.89
N TYR A 308 -12.92 0.42 -10.25
CA TYR A 308 -13.47 -0.32 -9.12
C TYR A 308 -13.79 -1.77 -9.47
N ASP A 309 -14.41 -1.99 -10.64
CA ASP A 309 -14.70 -3.34 -11.15
C ASP A 309 -13.47 -4.23 -11.23
N ASP A 310 -12.28 -3.68 -11.47
CA ASP A 310 -11.03 -4.44 -11.54
C ASP A 310 -10.64 -5.10 -10.18
N LEU A 311 -11.34 -4.77 -9.08
CA LEU A 311 -11.14 -5.45 -7.78
C LEU A 311 -11.38 -6.96 -7.87
N HIS A 312 -12.18 -7.43 -8.84
CA HIS A 312 -12.32 -8.87 -9.09
C HIS A 312 -10.98 -9.57 -9.38
N LEU A 313 -9.99 -8.84 -9.91
CA LEU A 313 -8.65 -9.35 -10.18
C LEU A 313 -7.90 -9.72 -8.88
N LEU A 314 -8.22 -9.08 -7.75
CA LEU A 314 -7.63 -9.37 -6.45
C LEU A 314 -8.25 -10.60 -5.77
N LYS A 315 -9.41 -11.10 -6.22
CA LYS A 315 -10.11 -12.25 -5.60
C LYS A 315 -9.20 -13.47 -5.46
N LYS A 316 -8.43 -13.80 -6.50
CA LYS A 316 -7.47 -14.92 -6.47
C LYS A 316 -6.41 -14.75 -5.38
N LEU A 317 -5.92 -13.52 -5.19
CA LEU A 317 -4.95 -13.22 -4.14
C LEU A 317 -5.57 -13.25 -2.74
N TYR A 318 -6.81 -12.77 -2.58
CA TYR A 318 -7.54 -12.90 -1.31
C TYR A 318 -7.75 -14.36 -0.93
N HIS A 319 -8.16 -15.21 -1.87
CA HIS A 319 -8.32 -16.64 -1.60
C HIS A 319 -7.00 -17.33 -1.26
N ALA A 320 -5.92 -17.01 -1.98
CA ALA A 320 -4.59 -17.57 -1.71
C ALA A 320 -4.06 -17.16 -0.32
N ASN A 321 -4.42 -15.97 0.16
CA ASN A 321 -3.97 -15.43 1.45
C ASN A 321 -5.02 -15.54 2.57
N ALA A 322 -6.17 -16.21 2.34
CA ALA A 322 -7.25 -16.31 3.32
C ALA A 322 -6.86 -17.03 4.63
N HIS A 323 -5.71 -17.70 4.65
CA HIS A 323 -5.20 -18.47 5.79
C HIS A 323 -4.05 -17.77 6.54
N THR A 324 -3.60 -16.59 6.11
CA THR A 324 -2.53 -15.85 6.82
C THR A 324 -3.10 -15.14 8.04
N ARG A 325 -2.63 -15.53 9.23
CA ARG A 325 -3.22 -15.31 10.57
C ARG A 325 -3.15 -13.87 11.15
N HIS A 326 -3.09 -12.82 10.32
CA HIS A 326 -2.89 -11.44 10.81
C HIS A 326 -3.79 -10.43 10.11
N ASP A 327 -5.11 -10.62 10.21
CA ASP A 327 -6.11 -9.73 9.60
C ASP A 327 -6.54 -8.55 10.49
N THR A 328 -5.98 -8.46 11.70
CA THR A 328 -6.44 -7.53 12.72
C THR A 328 -5.27 -6.83 13.39
N LEU A 329 -5.35 -5.50 13.46
CA LEU A 329 -4.43 -4.65 14.20
C LEU A 329 -5.17 -4.14 15.44
N ILE A 330 -4.48 -4.02 16.56
CA ILE A 330 -5.06 -3.53 17.81
C ILE A 330 -4.28 -2.29 18.22
N GLY A 331 -4.99 -1.28 18.67
CA GLY A 331 -4.39 -0.09 19.25
C GLY A 331 -5.04 0.24 20.58
N HIS A 332 -4.22 0.78 21.46
CA HIS A 332 -4.61 1.28 22.77
C HIS A 332 -4.26 2.76 22.82
N GLY A 333 -5.19 3.58 23.30
CA GLY A 333 -4.96 4.99 23.56
C GLY A 333 -5.38 5.32 24.98
N SER A 334 -4.67 6.26 25.60
CA SER A 334 -4.91 6.70 26.96
C SER A 334 -4.62 8.19 27.04
N ASP A 335 -5.55 8.96 27.60
CA ASP A 335 -5.36 10.39 27.79
C ASP A 335 -5.90 10.86 29.15
N ILE A 336 -5.30 11.92 29.70
CA ILE A 336 -5.61 12.47 31.02
C ILE A 336 -5.71 13.99 30.95
N HIS A 337 -6.88 14.52 31.31
CA HIS A 337 -7.08 15.97 31.44
C HIS A 337 -7.47 16.36 32.85
N GLY A 338 -6.85 17.43 33.35
CA GLY A 338 -7.20 18.08 34.61
C GLY A 338 -8.44 18.96 34.47
N PHE A 339 -9.17 19.16 35.58
CA PHE A 339 -10.33 20.05 35.59
C PHE A 339 -9.98 21.53 35.67
N ILE A 340 -10.89 22.36 35.16
CA ILE A 340 -10.95 23.80 35.38
C ILE A 340 -12.40 24.22 35.62
N ASP A 341 -12.62 25.20 36.48
CA ASP A 341 -13.97 25.69 36.81
C ASP A 341 -14.60 26.45 35.64
N SER A 342 -15.93 26.39 35.54
CA SER A 342 -16.74 27.25 34.66
C SER A 342 -16.41 27.17 33.16
N LYS A 343 -15.85 26.04 32.70
CA LYS A 343 -15.70 25.71 31.28
C LYS A 343 -16.65 24.58 30.91
N ASP A 344 -17.16 24.59 29.68
CA ASP A 344 -17.95 23.48 29.16
C ASP A 344 -17.13 22.18 29.15
N MET A 345 -17.78 21.07 29.49
CA MET A 345 -17.20 19.72 29.40
C MET A 345 -17.77 18.97 28.20
N TYR A 346 -16.88 18.43 27.38
CA TYR A 346 -17.22 17.51 26.30
C TYR A 346 -16.54 16.16 26.53
N LEU A 347 -17.29 15.07 26.35
CA LEU A 347 -16.79 13.71 26.38
C LEU A 347 -17.43 12.92 25.23
N CYS A 348 -16.60 12.25 24.42
CA CYS A 348 -17.06 11.55 23.22
C CYS A 348 -17.92 12.44 22.28
N GLY A 349 -17.62 13.74 22.23
CA GLY A 349 -18.30 14.74 21.42
C GLY A 349 -19.63 15.24 22.00
N VAL A 350 -19.99 14.83 23.22
CA VAL A 350 -21.25 15.16 23.90
C VAL A 350 -20.99 16.14 25.04
N LYS A 351 -21.74 17.24 25.07
CA LYS A 351 -21.72 18.20 26.19
C LYS A 351 -22.27 17.55 27.46
N ILE A 352 -21.53 17.65 28.56
CA ILE A 352 -21.87 17.06 29.85
C ILE A 352 -22.21 18.17 30.84
N GLU A 353 -23.33 18.02 31.54
CA GLU A 353 -23.67 18.91 32.66
C GLU A 353 -22.69 18.68 33.81
N SER A 354 -21.87 19.71 34.09
CA SER A 354 -20.79 19.67 35.07
C SER A 354 -20.43 21.10 35.50
N HIS A 355 -19.96 21.27 36.73
CA HIS A 355 -19.37 22.53 37.20
C HIS A 355 -17.93 22.72 36.71
N PHE A 356 -17.32 21.64 36.21
CA PHE A 356 -15.97 21.58 35.67
C PHE A 356 -15.99 21.41 34.15
N GLY A 357 -14.95 21.90 33.48
CA GLY A 357 -14.53 21.51 32.13
C GLY A 357 -13.06 21.06 32.15
N PHE A 358 -12.42 20.96 30.97
CA PHE A 358 -11.04 20.47 30.86
C PHE A 358 -10.02 21.57 30.59
N LYS A 359 -8.88 21.50 31.28
CA LYS A 359 -7.69 22.30 31.00
C LYS A 359 -6.95 21.70 29.79
N ALA A 360 -7.23 22.23 28.61
CA ALA A 360 -6.62 21.80 27.34
C ALA A 360 -6.51 22.97 26.37
N HIS A 361 -5.63 22.81 25.36
CA HIS A 361 -5.49 23.74 24.24
C HIS A 361 -6.65 23.65 23.23
N SER A 362 -7.29 22.48 23.12
CA SER A 362 -8.53 22.23 22.35
C SER A 362 -9.80 22.31 23.24
N ASP A 363 -10.95 21.81 22.75
CA ASP A 363 -12.15 21.59 23.56
C ASP A 363 -11.93 20.66 24.79
N GLY A 364 -10.83 19.91 24.79
CA GLY A 364 -10.38 19.07 25.88
C GLY A 364 -11.09 17.73 26.00
N ASP A 365 -11.70 17.21 24.93
CA ASP A 365 -12.35 15.91 24.94
C ASP A 365 -11.34 14.75 25.07
N VAL A 366 -10.99 14.44 26.31
CA VAL A 366 -10.03 13.40 26.70
C VAL A 366 -10.41 12.02 26.16
N ALA A 367 -11.71 11.74 25.98
CA ALA A 367 -12.15 10.46 25.44
C ALA A 367 -11.89 10.37 23.94
N ILE A 368 -12.15 11.45 23.19
CA ILE A 368 -11.82 11.49 21.77
C ILE A 368 -10.31 11.40 21.54
N HIS A 369 -9.50 12.09 22.34
CA HIS A 369 -8.04 12.02 22.24
C HIS A 369 -7.53 10.58 22.44
N ALA A 370 -8.01 9.88 23.46
CA ALA A 370 -7.70 8.46 23.66
C ALA A 370 -8.14 7.59 22.46
N ILE A 371 -9.30 7.89 21.82
CA ILE A 371 -9.73 7.18 20.61
C ILE A 371 -8.78 7.44 19.44
N ILE A 372 -8.37 8.70 19.22
CA ILE A 372 -7.41 9.08 18.19
C ILE A 372 -6.11 8.28 18.36
N ASP A 373 -5.53 8.28 19.56
CA ASP A 373 -4.30 7.52 19.86
C ASP A 373 -4.47 6.02 19.64
N SER A 374 -5.63 5.45 20.00
CA SER A 374 -5.88 4.03 19.73
C SER A 374 -5.90 3.74 18.22
N ILE A 375 -6.47 4.62 17.40
CA ILE A 375 -6.49 4.46 15.94
C ILE A 375 -5.07 4.60 15.36
N LEU A 376 -4.35 5.66 15.74
CA LEU A 376 -2.99 5.92 15.28
C LEU A 376 -2.01 4.81 15.70
N GLY A 377 -2.14 4.32 16.93
CA GLY A 377 -1.37 3.20 17.45
C GLY A 377 -1.63 1.91 16.66
N ALA A 378 -2.89 1.57 16.39
CA ALA A 378 -3.23 0.41 15.57
C ALA A 378 -2.67 0.53 14.13
N MET A 379 -2.55 1.75 13.60
CA MET A 379 -2.01 2.03 12.28
C MET A 379 -0.47 2.07 12.22
N ASN A 380 0.21 2.05 13.36
CA ASN A 380 1.63 2.41 13.48
C ASN A 380 1.94 3.79 12.86
N TYR A 381 1.11 4.79 13.15
CA TYR A 381 1.23 6.14 12.58
C TYR A 381 1.75 7.21 13.55
N GLY A 382 2.08 6.83 14.78
CA GLY A 382 2.47 7.74 15.85
C GLY A 382 1.30 7.97 16.81
N ASP A 383 1.19 9.18 17.33
CA ASP A 383 0.19 9.61 18.30
C ASP A 383 -0.39 11.00 17.93
N ILE A 384 -1.38 11.45 18.69
CA ILE A 384 -2.07 12.72 18.47
C ILE A 384 -1.12 13.93 18.52
N GLY A 385 -0.10 13.90 19.37
CA GLY A 385 0.85 15.00 19.53
C GLY A 385 1.80 15.16 18.34
N GLU A 386 2.17 14.05 17.68
CA GLU A 386 2.90 14.09 16.42
C GLU A 386 2.07 14.69 15.27
N LEU A 387 0.76 14.39 15.23
CA LEU A 387 -0.14 14.82 14.15
C LEU A 387 -0.68 16.23 14.34
N PHE A 388 -1.05 16.58 15.58
CA PHE A 388 -1.68 17.85 15.94
C PHE A 388 -0.92 18.49 17.12
N PRO A 389 0.27 19.08 16.88
CA PRO A 389 1.07 19.65 17.96
C PRO A 389 0.38 20.83 18.64
N ASP A 390 0.34 20.81 19.98
CA ASP A 390 -0.32 21.83 20.83
C ASP A 390 0.26 23.25 20.70
N ASN A 391 1.45 23.40 20.08
CA ASN A 391 2.11 24.69 19.89
C ASN A 391 1.65 25.45 18.65
N LYS A 392 0.73 24.89 17.85
CA LYS A 392 0.21 25.53 16.65
C LYS A 392 -1.13 26.20 16.91
N GLU A 393 -1.23 27.48 16.55
CA GLU A 393 -2.46 28.26 16.74
C GLU A 393 -3.66 27.71 15.95
N GLU A 394 -3.42 26.94 14.87
CA GLU A 394 -4.48 26.34 14.04
C GLU A 394 -5.34 25.29 14.78
N PHE A 395 -4.84 24.73 15.89
CA PHE A 395 -5.55 23.71 16.70
C PHE A 395 -6.12 24.24 18.01
N LYS A 396 -5.93 25.53 18.29
CA LYS A 396 -6.48 26.14 19.49
C LYS A 396 -8.01 26.17 19.43
N ASP A 397 -8.65 25.72 20.52
CA ASP A 397 -10.11 25.62 20.66
C ASP A 397 -10.80 24.79 19.55
N ILE A 398 -10.05 23.93 18.85
CA ILE A 398 -10.62 23.04 17.83
C ILE A 398 -11.56 22.01 18.48
N ASP A 399 -12.65 21.71 17.78
CA ASP A 399 -13.56 20.62 18.14
C ASP A 399 -12.87 19.28 17.86
N SER A 400 -12.66 18.48 18.90
CA SER A 400 -11.95 17.19 18.82
C SER A 400 -12.63 16.20 17.87
N LYS A 401 -13.94 16.35 17.59
CA LYS A 401 -14.64 15.53 16.59
C LYS A 401 -14.08 15.74 15.18
N ILE A 402 -13.59 16.94 14.87
CA ILE A 402 -12.95 17.24 13.57
C ILE A 402 -11.66 16.43 13.45
N LEU A 403 -10.81 16.48 14.47
CA LEU A 403 -9.55 15.72 14.53
C LEU A 403 -9.80 14.21 14.40
N LEU A 404 -10.79 13.68 15.14
CA LEU A 404 -11.16 12.27 15.07
C LEU A 404 -11.63 11.86 13.67
N LYS A 405 -12.47 12.70 13.04
CA LYS A 405 -12.94 12.48 11.67
C LYS A 405 -11.76 12.45 10.70
N GLU A 406 -10.84 13.42 10.77
CA GLU A 406 -9.67 13.47 9.89
C GLU A 406 -8.77 12.24 10.03
N VAL A 407 -8.48 11.83 11.27
CA VAL A 407 -7.67 10.62 11.55
C VAL A 407 -8.34 9.37 11.00
N TYR A 408 -9.64 9.20 11.21
CA TYR A 408 -10.34 8.02 10.73
C TYR A 408 -10.53 8.03 9.20
N GLU A 409 -10.75 9.19 8.59
CA GLU A 409 -10.77 9.34 7.14
C GLU A 409 -9.42 8.98 6.51
N TYR A 410 -8.32 9.37 7.15
CA TYR A 410 -6.99 8.93 6.75
C TYR A 410 -6.82 7.41 6.90
N CYS A 411 -7.26 6.81 8.02
CA CYS A 411 -7.30 5.37 8.25
C CYS A 411 -7.99 4.61 7.09
N LEU A 412 -9.17 5.09 6.69
CA LEU A 412 -9.92 4.55 5.56
C LEU A 412 -9.16 4.73 4.22
N SER A 413 -8.53 5.88 4.02
CA SER A 413 -7.77 6.17 2.79
C SER A 413 -6.58 5.22 2.58
N VAL A 414 -6.00 4.73 3.69
CA VAL A 414 -4.88 3.75 3.72
C VAL A 414 -5.35 2.29 3.86
N GLY A 415 -6.62 2.03 3.58
CA GLY A 415 -7.19 0.70 3.42
C GLY A 415 -7.42 -0.07 4.71
N LEU A 416 -7.56 0.65 5.84
CA LEU A 416 -7.94 0.07 7.13
C LEU A 416 -9.35 0.54 7.51
N GLU A 417 -10.06 -0.24 8.32
CA GLU A 417 -11.33 0.14 8.91
C GLU A 417 -11.48 -0.39 10.33
N ILE A 418 -12.23 0.32 11.17
CA ILE A 418 -12.52 -0.13 12.54
C ILE A 418 -13.53 -1.29 12.48
N THR A 419 -13.25 -2.31 13.29
CA THR A 419 -14.16 -3.44 13.54
C THR A 419 -14.98 -3.24 14.81
N ASN A 420 -14.32 -2.86 15.90
CA ASN A 420 -14.95 -2.42 17.12
C ASN A 420 -14.10 -1.36 17.85
N LEU A 421 -14.78 -0.58 18.67
CA LEU A 421 -14.23 0.45 19.54
C LEU A 421 -14.79 0.25 20.96
N ASP A 422 -13.91 0.22 21.95
CA ASP A 422 -14.29 0.11 23.35
C ASP A 422 -13.59 1.19 24.18
N VAL A 423 -14.36 2.04 24.84
CA VAL A 423 -13.85 3.18 25.62
C VAL A 423 -14.18 2.97 27.10
N THR A 424 -13.26 3.36 27.98
CA THR A 424 -13.47 3.38 29.43
C THR A 424 -13.13 4.76 29.97
N ILE A 425 -14.14 5.47 30.48
CA ILE A 425 -13.97 6.77 31.14
C ILE A 425 -13.90 6.54 32.64
N ILE A 426 -12.79 6.93 33.27
CA ILE A 426 -12.56 6.80 34.71
C ILE A 426 -12.65 8.20 35.32
N ALA A 427 -13.76 8.45 36.03
CA ALA A 427 -14.10 9.77 36.55
C ALA A 427 -14.86 9.65 37.87
N GLN A 428 -14.50 10.44 38.89
CA GLN A 428 -15.27 10.53 40.13
C GLN A 428 -16.50 11.43 39.97
N THR A 429 -16.44 12.39 39.05
CA THR A 429 -17.49 13.31 38.62
C THR A 429 -17.14 13.76 37.20
N PRO A 430 -18.10 14.09 36.32
CA PRO A 430 -19.56 13.95 36.47
C PRO A 430 -20.04 12.51 36.28
N ARG A 431 -21.34 12.28 36.51
CA ARG A 431 -21.97 10.97 36.28
C ARG A 431 -22.16 10.73 34.78
N ILE A 432 -21.44 9.77 34.21
CA ILE A 432 -21.42 9.52 32.76
C ILE A 432 -22.61 8.69 32.25
N SER A 433 -23.20 7.83 33.07
CA SER A 433 -24.24 6.87 32.64
C SER A 433 -25.40 7.45 31.82
N PRO A 434 -25.96 8.64 32.14
CA PRO A 434 -27.05 9.25 31.35
C PRO A 434 -26.66 9.59 29.90
N TYR A 435 -25.37 9.79 29.62
CA TYR A 435 -24.89 10.29 28.34
C TYR A 435 -24.41 9.19 27.39
N LYS A 436 -24.19 7.96 27.88
CA LYS A 436 -23.54 6.88 27.11
C LYS A 436 -24.22 6.59 25.77
N ALA A 437 -25.56 6.57 25.73
CA ALA A 437 -26.30 6.28 24.50
C ALA A 437 -26.11 7.37 23.44
N GLN A 438 -25.98 8.64 23.86
CA GLN A 438 -25.70 9.78 22.99
C GLN A 438 -24.23 9.75 22.53
N MET A 439 -23.29 9.46 23.43
CA MET A 439 -21.87 9.32 23.09
C MET A 439 -21.64 8.25 22.02
N GLN A 440 -22.30 7.09 22.15
CA GLN A 440 -22.25 6.03 21.14
C GLN A 440 -22.79 6.50 19.79
N GLU A 441 -23.87 7.28 19.78
CA GLU A 441 -24.48 7.81 18.55
C GLU A 441 -23.56 8.83 17.86
N THR A 442 -23.00 9.75 18.65
CA THR A 442 -22.06 10.76 18.15
C THR A 442 -20.82 10.11 17.54
N LEU A 443 -20.21 9.13 18.21
CA LEU A 443 -19.06 8.41 17.69
C LEU A 443 -19.41 7.54 16.47
N ALA A 444 -20.58 6.90 16.45
CA ALA A 444 -21.06 6.13 15.31
C ALA A 444 -21.11 6.98 14.03
N HIS A 445 -21.64 8.20 14.16
CA HIS A 445 -21.70 9.15 13.05
C HIS A 445 -20.31 9.62 12.60
N ILE A 446 -19.43 10.00 13.53
CA ILE A 446 -18.08 10.49 13.21
C ILE A 446 -17.23 9.40 12.53
N LEU A 447 -17.35 8.15 13.00
CA LEU A 447 -16.55 7.02 12.57
C LEU A 447 -17.21 6.17 11.49
N TYR A 448 -18.36 6.57 10.94
CA TYR A 448 -19.07 5.78 9.93
C TYR A 448 -19.27 4.31 10.36
N LEU A 449 -19.60 4.09 11.65
CA LEU A 449 -19.70 2.76 12.26
C LEU A 449 -21.14 2.47 12.71
N PRO A 450 -21.62 1.22 12.58
CA PRO A 450 -22.82 0.80 13.28
C PRO A 450 -22.65 0.95 14.79
N LYS A 451 -23.68 1.42 15.48
CA LYS A 451 -23.68 1.60 16.94
C LYS A 451 -23.24 0.35 17.71
N MET A 452 -23.60 -0.85 17.22
CA MET A 452 -23.21 -2.12 17.84
C MET A 452 -21.69 -2.39 17.89
N CYS A 453 -20.91 -1.66 17.09
CA CYS A 453 -19.45 -1.73 17.09
C CYS A 453 -18.80 -0.82 18.15
N ILE A 454 -19.57 -0.01 18.88
CA ILE A 454 -19.06 1.00 19.82
C ILE A 454 -19.60 0.74 21.22
N ASN A 455 -18.68 0.59 22.19
CA ASN A 455 -19.02 0.42 23.59
C ASN A 455 -18.40 1.51 24.46
N ILE A 456 -19.18 2.06 25.40
CA ILE A 456 -18.74 3.09 26.34
C ILE A 456 -18.93 2.61 27.77
N LYS A 457 -17.82 2.41 28.47
CA LYS A 457 -17.77 2.07 29.90
C LYS A 457 -17.43 3.31 30.71
N ALA A 458 -17.90 3.32 31.95
CA ALA A 458 -17.58 4.36 32.90
C ALA A 458 -17.38 3.72 34.28
N SER A 459 -16.37 4.17 35.01
CA SER A 459 -16.08 3.73 36.37
C SER A 459 -15.62 4.91 37.22
N THR A 460 -15.87 4.82 38.52
CA THR A 460 -15.21 5.66 39.52
C THR A 460 -13.84 5.09 39.85
N ALA A 461 -13.01 5.89 40.53
CA ALA A 461 -11.73 5.46 41.10
C ALA A 461 -11.84 5.17 42.61
N GLU A 462 -13.06 4.94 43.12
CA GLU A 462 -13.35 4.68 44.53
C GLU A 462 -12.70 5.71 45.49
N SER A 463 -12.75 7.01 45.14
CA SER A 463 -12.11 8.09 45.89
C SER A 463 -10.57 7.97 46.04
N LEU A 464 -9.91 7.13 45.23
CA LEU A 464 -8.46 6.97 45.21
C LEU A 464 -7.79 7.82 44.12
N GLY A 465 -6.59 8.32 44.42
CA GLY A 465 -5.75 9.05 43.46
C GLY A 465 -6.32 10.39 43.00
N PHE A 466 -5.74 10.96 41.94
CA PHE A 466 -6.15 12.27 41.40
C PHE A 466 -7.59 12.25 40.89
N ILE A 467 -8.02 11.13 40.28
CA ILE A 467 -9.40 10.95 39.81
C ILE A 467 -10.36 10.96 41.00
N GLY A 468 -10.05 10.20 42.06
CA GLY A 468 -10.87 10.14 43.27
C GLY A 468 -10.96 11.46 44.02
N ARG A 469 -9.90 12.27 43.99
CA ARG A 469 -9.89 13.65 44.50
C ARG A 469 -10.56 14.66 43.58
N LYS A 470 -11.12 14.22 42.44
CA LYS A 470 -11.79 15.06 41.43
C LYS A 470 -10.84 16.12 40.85
N GLU A 471 -9.59 15.75 40.58
CA GLU A 471 -8.60 16.63 39.96
C GLU A 471 -8.62 16.54 38.41
N GLY A 472 -9.22 15.48 37.87
CA GLY A 472 -9.32 15.25 36.42
C GLY A 472 -9.97 13.92 36.05
N VAL A 473 -9.91 13.59 34.75
CA VAL A 473 -10.47 12.37 34.14
C VAL A 473 -9.38 11.64 33.37
N LEU A 474 -9.43 10.30 33.43
CA LEU A 474 -8.66 9.41 32.56
C LEU A 474 -9.61 8.72 31.58
N ALA A 475 -9.27 8.70 30.30
CA ALA A 475 -9.96 7.89 29.31
C ALA A 475 -8.99 6.87 28.69
N ASN A 476 -9.46 5.63 28.58
CA ASN A 476 -8.76 4.57 27.84
C ASN A 476 -9.62 4.15 26.65
N SER A 477 -9.00 3.90 25.51
CA SER A 477 -9.63 3.40 24.29
C SER A 477 -8.89 2.18 23.78
N ILE A 478 -9.64 1.16 23.34
CA ILE A 478 -9.12 0.03 22.58
C ILE A 478 -9.86 -0.01 21.26
N VAL A 479 -9.12 -0.06 20.16
CA VAL A 479 -9.66 -0.20 18.82
C VAL A 479 -9.05 -1.41 18.13
N GLN A 480 -9.87 -2.10 17.36
CA GLN A 480 -9.41 -3.14 16.46
C GLN A 480 -9.65 -2.71 15.02
N LEU A 481 -8.58 -2.61 14.24
CA LEU A 481 -8.64 -2.35 12.80
C LEU A 481 -8.51 -3.65 12.01
N ARG A 482 -9.04 -3.65 10.80
CA ARG A 482 -8.80 -4.70 9.80
C ARG A 482 -8.55 -4.07 8.44
N ALA A 483 -8.10 -4.89 7.49
CA ALA A 483 -8.14 -4.53 6.08
C ALA A 483 -9.57 -4.19 5.64
N ARG A 484 -9.74 -3.01 5.02
CA ARG A 484 -11.04 -2.60 4.49
C ARG A 484 -11.49 -3.58 3.41
N LYS A 485 -12.72 -4.07 3.54
CA LYS A 485 -13.33 -4.98 2.56
C LYS A 485 -13.99 -4.18 1.46
N PHE A 486 -13.75 -4.59 0.23
CA PHE A 486 -14.45 -4.10 -0.97
C PHE A 486 -15.20 -5.30 -1.55
N HIS A 487 -16.52 -5.19 -1.67
CA HIS A 487 -17.41 -6.29 -2.03
C HIS A 487 -17.72 -6.29 -3.52
#